data_AF-W1WKH5-F1
#
_entry.id   AF-W1WKH5-F1
#
_cell.length_a   1.000
_cell.length_b   1.000
_cell.length_c   1.000
_cell.angle_alpha   90.00
_cell.angle_beta   90.00
_cell.angle_gamma   90.00
#
_symmetry.space_group_name_H-M   'P 1'
#
loop_
_entity.id
_entity.type
_entity.pdbx_description
1 polymer ?
#
loop_
_entity_poly.entity_id
_entity_poly.type
_entity_poly.pdbx_seq_one_letter_code
_entity_poly.pdbx_strand_id
1 'polypeptide(L)'
;MRYIFSVIKNIIAVLAIILIIYIALQHAPFLKNQEWNPLNDMNNHHQNITQKVSQKNNTLYSQPSNDKSYILKENDIINNVPAGQIKTVFNMIDKAEFMSVSGLERMGFNDEYLAGQQGDEFIIYKFGDDYIRVYNTEFEMNEDLNQLKQPINLKPIEAYQ
;
A
#
# COMPACT_ATOMS: atom_id res chain seq x y z
N MET A 1 27.16 -34.92 -37.34
CA MET A 1 26.12 -33.93 -37.74
C MET A 1 24.68 -34.37 -37.48
N ARG A 2 24.33 -35.67 -37.41
CA ARG A 2 22.93 -36.11 -37.23
C ARG A 2 22.31 -35.80 -35.86
N TYR A 3 23.12 -35.81 -34.79
CA TYR A 3 22.67 -35.51 -33.42
C TYR A 3 22.39 -34.02 -33.18
N ILE A 4 23.18 -33.12 -33.77
CA ILE A 4 23.03 -31.66 -33.63
C ILE A 4 21.68 -31.22 -34.23
N PHE A 5 21.30 -31.76 -35.40
CA PHE A 5 20.00 -31.48 -36.01
C PHE A 5 18.81 -32.01 -35.20
N SER A 6 19.00 -33.08 -34.41
CA SER A 6 17.97 -33.59 -33.49
C SER A 6 17.77 -32.66 -32.29
N VAL A 7 18.87 -32.17 -31.71
CA VAL A 7 18.84 -31.23 -30.57
C VAL A 7 18.21 -29.89 -30.98
N ILE A 8 18.54 -29.37 -32.17
CA ILE A 8 17.95 -28.12 -32.68
C ILE A 8 16.43 -28.24 -32.84
N LYS A 9 15.92 -29.38 -33.34
CA LYS A 9 14.47 -29.62 -33.47
C LYS A 9 13.77 -29.59 -32.11
N ASN A 10 14.37 -30.19 -31.09
CA ASN A 10 13.81 -30.18 -29.74
C ASN A 10 13.84 -28.78 -29.12
N ILE A 11 14.89 -28.00 -29.33
CA ILE A 11 14.96 -26.60 -28.86
C ILE A 11 13.86 -25.76 -29.52
N ILE A 12 13.66 -25.90 -30.83
CA ILE A 12 12.60 -25.18 -31.56
C ILE A 12 11.21 -25.57 -31.03
N ALA A 13 10.99 -26.85 -30.71
CA ALA A 13 9.72 -27.30 -30.14
C ALA A 13 9.45 -26.67 -28.75
N VAL A 14 10.48 -26.58 -27.89
CA VAL A 14 10.35 -25.92 -26.59
C VAL A 14 10.06 -24.43 -26.74
N LEU A 15 10.76 -23.74 -27.64
CA LEU A 15 10.50 -22.32 -27.92
C LEU A 15 9.08 -22.08 -28.43
N ALA A 16 8.55 -22.97 -29.27
CA ALA A 16 7.17 -22.88 -29.75
C ALA A 16 6.16 -23.01 -28.60
N ILE A 17 6.38 -23.91 -27.65
CA ILE A 17 5.52 -24.07 -26.47
C ILE A 17 5.55 -22.80 -25.61
N ILE A 18 6.74 -22.24 -25.35
CA ILE A 18 6.90 -20.99 -24.59
C ILE A 18 6.16 -19.84 -25.27
N LEU A 19 6.25 -19.73 -26.60
CA LEU A 19 5.56 -18.70 -27.38
C LEU A 19 4.03 -18.83 -27.28
N ILE A 20 3.51 -20.06 -27.34
CA ILE A 20 2.07 -20.32 -27.18
C ILE A 20 1.60 -19.90 -25.78
N ILE A 21 2.37 -20.26 -24.73
CA ILE A 21 2.08 -19.85 -23.35
C ILE A 21 2.07 -18.32 -23.25
N TYR A 22 3.08 -17.64 -23.81
CA TYR A 22 3.16 -16.18 -23.82
C TYR A 22 1.93 -15.52 -24.46
N ILE A 23 1.50 -16.02 -25.64
CA ILE A 23 0.32 -15.50 -26.32
C ILE A 23 -0.95 -15.75 -25.49
N ALA A 24 -1.09 -16.93 -24.88
CA ALA A 24 -2.23 -17.29 -24.04
C ALA A 24 -2.31 -16.38 -22.80
N LEU A 25 -1.19 -16.11 -22.13
CA LEU A 25 -1.12 -15.20 -20.99
C LEU A 25 -1.53 -13.76 -21.34
N GLN A 26 -1.27 -13.31 -22.57
CA GLN A 26 -1.58 -11.95 -23.01
C GLN A 26 -3.00 -11.78 -23.56
N HIS A 27 -3.52 -12.76 -24.31
CA HIS A 27 -4.76 -12.61 -25.10
C HIS A 27 -5.96 -13.37 -24.54
N ALA A 28 -5.76 -14.38 -23.69
CA ALA A 28 -6.87 -15.13 -23.12
C ALA A 28 -7.39 -14.41 -21.86
N PRO A 29 -8.62 -13.86 -21.86
CA PRO A 29 -9.11 -13.03 -20.76
C PRO A 29 -9.19 -13.77 -19.42
N PHE A 30 -9.35 -15.10 -19.44
CA PHE A 30 -9.38 -15.94 -18.24
C PHE A 30 -8.00 -16.19 -17.60
N LEU A 31 -6.90 -16.02 -18.35
CA LEU A 31 -5.52 -16.14 -17.87
C LEU A 31 -4.89 -14.77 -17.63
N LYS A 32 -5.22 -13.80 -18.50
CA LYS A 32 -4.72 -12.43 -18.42
C LYS A 32 -5.00 -11.80 -17.05
N ASN A 33 -6.20 -12.01 -16.53
CA ASN A 33 -6.70 -11.35 -15.31
C ASN A 33 -6.43 -12.15 -14.02
N GLN A 34 -5.57 -13.17 -14.06
CA GLN A 34 -5.23 -13.97 -12.88
C GLN A 34 -4.08 -13.34 -12.12
N GLU A 35 -4.15 -13.33 -10.79
CA GLU A 35 -3.15 -12.71 -9.90
C GLU A 35 -1.76 -13.35 -10.03
N TRP A 36 -1.67 -14.64 -10.36
CA TRP A 36 -0.37 -15.30 -10.59
C TRP A 36 0.33 -14.84 -11.88
N ASN A 37 -0.33 -14.08 -12.78
CA ASN A 37 0.15 -13.83 -14.14
C ASN A 37 1.34 -12.87 -14.20
N PRO A 38 2.56 -13.35 -14.54
CA PRO A 38 3.75 -12.51 -14.52
C PRO A 38 3.74 -11.39 -15.59
N LEU A 39 2.78 -11.41 -16.52
CA LEU A 39 2.63 -10.39 -17.58
C LEU A 39 1.53 -9.36 -17.28
N ASN A 40 0.81 -9.47 -16.16
CA ASN A 40 -0.33 -8.60 -15.84
C ASN A 40 0.10 -7.16 -15.51
N ASP A 41 1.24 -6.99 -14.84
CA ASP A 41 1.71 -5.69 -14.35
C ASP A 41 2.17 -4.75 -15.48
N MET A 42 2.51 -5.29 -16.66
CA MET A 42 3.04 -4.47 -17.77
C MET A 42 1.97 -3.65 -18.52
N ASN A 43 0.67 -3.95 -18.36
CA ASN A 43 -0.41 -3.35 -19.17
C ASN A 43 -1.33 -2.37 -18.40
N ASN A 44 -1.34 -2.39 -17.06
CA ASN A 44 -2.38 -1.71 -16.27
C ASN A 44 -2.00 -0.31 -15.74
N HIS A 45 -0.81 0.22 -16.07
CA HIS A 45 -0.34 1.51 -15.54
C HIS A 45 -1.00 2.78 -16.10
N HIS A 46 -2.15 2.72 -16.80
CA HIS A 46 -2.71 3.92 -17.44
C HIS A 46 -4.21 4.18 -17.31
N GLN A 47 -5.00 3.41 -16.55
CA GLN A 47 -6.47 3.55 -16.64
C GLN A 47 -7.27 3.51 -15.33
N ASN A 48 -6.83 4.14 -14.24
CA ASN A 48 -7.75 4.40 -13.12
C ASN A 48 -7.45 5.72 -12.39
N ILE A 49 -7.57 6.83 -13.11
CA ILE A 49 -7.89 8.13 -12.49
C ILE A 49 -9.31 8.47 -12.92
N THR A 50 -10.23 8.53 -11.94
CA THR A 50 -11.61 9.04 -11.97
C THR A 50 -12.69 7.98 -11.71
N GLN A 51 -13.54 8.27 -10.70
CA GLN A 51 -14.79 7.63 -10.23
C GLN A 51 -14.63 6.83 -8.93
N LYS A 52 -15.34 7.13 -7.83
CA LYS A 52 -16.48 8.02 -7.57
C LYS A 52 -16.52 8.35 -6.07
N VAL A 53 -16.66 9.64 -5.76
CA VAL A 53 -17.19 10.11 -4.48
C VAL A 53 -18.66 9.69 -4.39
N SER A 54 -18.99 8.83 -3.42
CA SER A 54 -20.27 8.78 -2.70
C SER A 54 -20.34 7.48 -1.88
N GLN A 55 -20.23 7.56 -0.55
CA GLN A 55 -21.31 7.15 0.35
C GLN A 55 -20.96 7.43 1.81
N LYS A 56 -21.79 8.29 2.39
CA LYS A 56 -21.92 8.58 3.81
C LYS A 56 -22.48 7.36 4.54
N ASN A 57 -21.84 7.01 5.65
CA ASN A 57 -22.25 6.06 6.69
C ASN A 57 -22.36 4.59 6.27
N ASN A 58 -21.31 3.82 6.58
CA ASN A 58 -21.36 2.72 7.54
C ASN A 58 -19.99 2.06 7.61
N THR A 59 -19.60 1.68 8.82
CA THR A 59 -18.48 0.80 9.16
C THR A 59 -18.31 -0.31 8.12
N LEU A 60 -17.35 -0.18 7.22
CA LEU A 60 -16.98 -1.23 6.30
C LEU A 60 -15.48 -1.10 6.10
N TYR A 61 -14.76 -2.12 6.59
CA TYR A 61 -13.45 -2.50 6.11
C TYR A 61 -13.42 -2.33 4.59
N SER A 62 -12.90 -1.22 4.11
CA SER A 62 -12.59 -1.10 2.70
C SER A 62 -11.49 -2.12 2.48
N GLN A 63 -11.80 -3.15 1.70
CA GLN A 63 -10.78 -4.08 1.23
C GLN A 63 -9.73 -3.23 0.49
N PRO A 64 -8.42 -3.43 0.71
CA PRO A 64 -7.40 -2.81 -0.12
C PRO A 64 -7.75 -3.09 -1.58
N SER A 65 -7.95 -2.02 -2.38
CA SER A 65 -8.10 -2.18 -3.83
C SER A 65 -6.91 -2.98 -4.33
N ASN A 66 -7.12 -4.00 -5.16
CA ASN A 66 -6.19 -5.07 -5.58
C ASN A 66 -4.75 -4.67 -6.01
N ASP A 67 -4.39 -3.39 -5.98
CA ASP A 67 -3.13 -2.77 -6.37
C ASP A 67 -2.42 -2.00 -5.22
N LYS A 68 -3.08 -1.87 -4.06
CA LYS A 68 -2.56 -1.12 -2.91
C LYS A 68 -2.75 -1.94 -1.65
N SER A 69 -1.73 -2.00 -0.80
CA SER A 69 -1.77 -2.66 0.51
C SER A 69 -2.52 -1.86 1.58
N TYR A 70 -3.12 -0.72 1.21
CA TYR A 70 -3.77 0.19 2.14
C TYR A 70 -5.10 0.72 1.63
N ILE A 71 -5.89 1.20 2.58
CA ILE A 71 -7.11 1.95 2.33
C ILE A 71 -6.95 3.40 2.75
N LEU A 72 -7.66 4.30 2.07
CA LEU A 72 -7.69 5.71 2.43
C LEU A 72 -8.90 5.96 3.33
N LYS A 73 -8.61 6.42 4.54
CA LYS A 73 -9.60 6.89 5.52
C LYS A 73 -9.49 8.41 5.63
N GLU A 74 -10.60 9.12 5.81
CA GLU A 74 -10.54 10.55 6.13
C GLU A 74 -9.73 10.78 7.41
N ASN A 75 -8.92 11.84 7.45
CA ASN A 75 -8.14 12.18 8.62
C ASN A 75 -9.04 12.60 9.78
N ASP A 76 -9.18 11.72 10.76
CA ASP A 76 -9.90 11.98 12.01
C ASP A 76 -8.98 12.17 13.22
N ILE A 77 -7.66 12.07 13.03
CA ILE A 77 -6.66 12.09 14.09
C ILE A 77 -6.27 13.53 14.46
N ILE A 78 -6.07 14.40 13.47
CA ILE A 78 -5.76 15.82 13.69
C ILE A 78 -6.77 16.67 12.93
N ASN A 79 -7.77 17.17 13.65
CA ASN A 79 -8.87 17.96 13.10
C ASN A 79 -8.71 19.45 13.44
N ASN A 80 -9.33 20.31 12.62
CA ASN A 80 -9.46 21.76 12.88
C ASN A 80 -8.13 22.53 12.97
N VAL A 81 -7.05 21.97 12.40
CA VAL A 81 -5.75 22.65 12.29
C VAL A 81 -5.49 22.92 10.81
N PRO A 82 -5.10 24.15 10.42
CA PRO A 82 -4.71 24.42 9.04
C PRO A 82 -3.58 23.48 8.60
N ALA A 83 -3.69 22.87 7.42
CA ALA A 83 -2.76 21.85 6.92
C ALA A 83 -1.27 22.22 7.10
N GLY A 84 -0.88 23.45 6.77
CA GLY A 84 0.50 23.94 6.90
C GLY A 84 0.99 24.14 8.34
N GLN A 85 0.12 24.05 9.35
CA GLN A 85 0.45 24.20 10.76
C GLN A 85 0.38 22.89 11.54
N ILE A 86 -0.14 21.81 10.93
CA ILE A 86 -0.36 20.53 11.59
C ILE A 86 0.93 20.02 12.24
N LYS A 87 2.06 20.05 11.54
CA LYS A 87 3.34 19.59 12.08
C LYS A 87 3.77 20.40 13.31
N THR A 88 3.62 21.71 13.27
CA THR A 88 3.97 22.61 14.38
C THR A 88 3.11 22.32 15.60
N VAL A 89 1.80 22.21 15.40
CA VAL A 89 0.85 21.88 16.48
C VAL A 89 1.13 20.50 17.04
N PHE A 90 1.30 19.49 16.18
CA PHE A 90 1.66 18.14 16.59
C PHE A 90 2.93 18.12 17.45
N ASN A 91 3.97 18.87 17.08
CA ASN A 91 5.21 18.95 17.85
C ASN A 91 5.00 19.56 19.25
N MET A 92 4.08 20.51 19.41
CA MET A 92 3.77 21.17 20.69
C MET A 92 2.92 20.30 21.63
N ILE A 93 2.12 19.38 21.09
CA ILE A 93 1.23 18.52 21.88
C ILE A 93 2.05 17.45 22.63
N ASP A 94 1.63 17.13 23.85
CA ASP A 94 2.16 15.99 24.58
C ASP A 94 1.89 14.68 23.83
N LYS A 95 2.95 13.91 23.57
CA LYS A 95 2.85 12.74 22.68
C LYS A 95 2.08 11.59 23.34
N ALA A 96 2.18 11.44 24.66
CA ALA A 96 1.43 10.44 25.38
C ALA A 96 -0.06 10.79 25.43
N GLU A 97 -0.40 12.07 25.67
CA GLU A 97 -1.78 12.56 25.62
C GLU A 97 -2.37 12.39 24.22
N PHE A 98 -1.62 12.77 23.18
CA PHE A 98 -2.04 12.58 21.79
C PHE A 98 -2.34 11.12 21.47
N MET A 99 -1.46 10.19 21.86
CA MET A 99 -1.67 8.76 21.67
C MET A 99 -2.93 8.28 22.39
N SER A 100 -3.14 8.72 23.63
CA SER A 100 -4.32 8.35 24.41
C SER A 100 -5.62 8.86 23.79
N VAL A 101 -5.63 10.05 23.19
CA VAL A 101 -6.84 10.64 22.58
C VAL A 101 -7.11 10.06 21.19
N SER A 102 -6.06 9.81 20.41
CA SER A 102 -6.17 9.22 19.06
C SER A 102 -6.42 7.71 19.09
N GLY A 103 -6.21 7.05 20.23
CA GLY A 103 -6.31 5.59 20.35
C GLY A 103 -5.11 4.86 19.74
N LEU A 104 -3.97 5.54 19.61
CA LEU A 104 -2.72 4.92 19.15
C LEU A 104 -2.03 4.21 20.30
N GLU A 105 -1.82 2.90 20.17
CA GLU A 105 -1.10 2.09 21.15
C GLU A 105 0.41 2.18 20.96
N ARG A 106 0.83 2.20 19.70
CA ARG A 106 2.22 2.45 19.29
C ARG A 106 2.23 3.57 18.26
N MET A 107 3.25 4.41 18.33
CA MET A 107 3.40 5.58 17.47
C MET A 107 4.86 5.79 17.13
N GLY A 108 5.12 6.26 15.92
CA GLY A 108 6.39 6.85 15.52
C GLY A 108 6.12 8.01 14.58
N PHE A 109 7.04 8.97 14.50
CA PHE A 109 6.87 10.10 13.60
C PHE A 109 8.22 10.64 13.17
N ASN A 110 8.22 11.34 12.04
CA ASN A 110 9.35 12.13 11.54
C ASN A 110 8.87 13.52 11.13
N ASP A 111 9.61 14.20 10.26
CA ASP A 111 9.26 15.57 9.84
C ASP A 111 8.01 15.65 8.96
N GLU A 112 7.73 14.61 8.18
CA GLU A 112 6.66 14.59 7.17
C GLU A 112 5.50 13.66 7.54
N TYR A 113 5.76 12.59 8.28
CA TYR A 113 4.81 11.52 8.53
C TYR A 113 4.68 11.17 10.02
N LEU A 114 3.48 10.72 10.35
CA LEU A 114 3.11 10.01 11.57
C LEU A 114 2.75 8.58 11.16
N ALA A 115 3.29 7.59 11.84
CA ALA A 115 2.89 6.20 11.73
C ALA A 115 2.40 5.71 13.08
N GLY A 116 1.43 4.80 13.09
CA GLY A 116 0.82 4.34 14.33
C GLY A 116 0.13 2.99 14.22
N GLN A 117 -0.11 2.37 15.37
CA GLN A 117 -0.94 1.19 15.53
C GLN A 117 -2.19 1.56 16.30
N GLN A 118 -3.36 1.21 15.77
CA GLN A 118 -4.67 1.42 16.38
C GLN A 118 -5.39 0.07 16.43
N GLY A 119 -5.37 -0.59 17.60
CA GLY A 119 -5.84 -1.96 17.74
C GLY A 119 -5.11 -2.92 16.80
N ASP A 120 -5.85 -3.57 15.91
CA ASP A 120 -5.31 -4.52 14.92
C ASP A 120 -4.87 -3.85 13.60
N GLU A 121 -5.07 -2.54 13.46
CA GLU A 121 -4.75 -1.78 12.25
C GLU A 121 -3.49 -0.94 12.42
N PHE A 122 -2.83 -0.65 11.29
CA PHE A 122 -1.67 0.21 11.21
C PHE A 122 -1.98 1.41 10.32
N ILE A 123 -1.38 2.55 10.59
CA ILE A 123 -1.65 3.78 9.86
C ILE A 123 -0.40 4.53 9.44
N ILE A 124 -0.50 5.24 8.32
CA ILE A 124 0.43 6.29 7.92
C ILE A 124 -0.37 7.55 7.62
N TYR A 125 -0.01 8.63 8.29
CA TYR A 125 -0.55 9.96 8.07
C TYR A 125 0.56 10.91 7.64
N LYS A 126 0.38 11.58 6.50
CA LYS A 126 1.25 12.68 6.08
C LYS A 126 0.72 13.97 6.68
N PHE A 127 1.55 14.72 7.40
CA PHE A 127 1.09 15.96 8.03
C PHE A 127 0.53 16.94 6.99
N GLY A 128 -0.70 17.41 7.20
CA GLY A 128 -1.37 18.33 6.29
C GLY A 128 -2.24 17.67 5.22
N ASP A 129 -2.24 16.33 5.13
CA ASP A 129 -3.07 15.61 4.17
C ASP A 129 -4.51 15.42 4.71
N ASP A 130 -5.46 15.29 3.80
CA ASP A 130 -6.88 15.09 4.14
C ASP A 130 -7.20 13.62 4.49
N TYR A 131 -6.28 12.71 4.15
CA TYR A 131 -6.47 11.27 4.28
C TYR A 131 -5.33 10.59 5.04
N ILE A 132 -5.67 9.48 5.68
CA ILE A 132 -4.78 8.55 6.35
C ILE A 132 -4.77 7.25 5.54
N ARG A 133 -3.60 6.64 5.38
CA ARG A 133 -3.47 5.28 4.86
C ARG A 133 -3.60 4.30 6.01
N VAL A 134 -4.48 3.31 5.88
CA VAL A 134 -4.70 2.26 6.88
C VAL A 134 -4.33 0.90 6.28
N TYR A 135 -3.61 0.09 7.04
CA TYR A 135 -3.04 -1.20 6.64
C TYR A 135 -3.50 -2.27 7.61
N ASN A 136 -3.63 -3.51 7.12
CA ASN A 136 -4.03 -4.65 7.94
C ASN A 136 -2.84 -5.22 8.74
N THR A 137 -1.60 -4.97 8.31
CA THR A 137 -0.40 -5.52 8.94
C THR A 137 0.73 -4.49 9.07
N GLU A 138 1.56 -4.64 10.11
CA GLU A 138 2.76 -3.81 10.31
C GLU A 138 3.75 -3.97 9.15
N PHE A 139 3.80 -5.16 8.54
CA PHE A 139 4.66 -5.44 7.40
C PHE A 139 4.31 -4.59 6.18
N GLU A 140 3.03 -4.56 5.80
CA GLU A 140 2.54 -3.74 4.67
C GLU A 140 2.80 -2.25 4.88
N MET A 141 2.58 -1.76 6.10
CA MET A 141 2.88 -0.38 6.48
C MET A 141 4.38 -0.09 6.34
N ASN A 142 5.24 -0.97 6.85
CA ASN A 142 6.69 -0.80 6.78
C ASN A 142 7.22 -0.85 5.34
N GLU A 143 6.67 -1.71 4.50
CA GLU A 143 7.01 -1.75 3.07
C GLU A 143 6.68 -0.41 2.38
N ASP A 144 5.52 0.18 2.67
CA ASP A 144 5.16 1.50 2.13
C ASP A 144 6.06 2.61 2.70
N LEU A 145 6.36 2.61 4.00
CA LEU A 145 7.33 3.55 4.60
C LEU A 145 8.72 3.45 3.94
N ASN A 146 9.17 2.23 3.63
CA ASN A 146 10.42 2.00 2.93
C ASN A 146 10.39 2.53 1.49
N GLN A 147 9.29 2.31 0.76
CA GLN A 147 9.08 2.86 -0.59
C GLN A 147 9.05 4.40 -0.59
N LEU A 148 8.44 4.99 0.44
CA LEU A 148 8.43 6.43 0.67
C LEU A 148 9.80 6.98 1.10
N LYS A 149 10.76 6.11 1.45
CA LYS A 149 12.06 6.46 2.04
C LYS A 149 11.94 7.16 3.38
N GLN A 150 10.94 6.77 4.17
CA GLN A 150 10.57 7.36 5.45
C GLN A 150 10.44 6.26 6.51
N PRO A 151 11.53 5.52 6.83
CA PRO A 151 11.43 4.47 7.84
C PRO A 151 11.07 5.08 9.21
N ILE A 152 10.02 4.56 9.84
CA ILE A 152 9.54 5.00 11.15
C ILE A 152 9.35 3.78 12.04
N ASN A 153 10.02 3.78 13.19
CA ASN A 153 9.82 2.75 14.22
C ASN A 153 8.71 3.14 15.17
N LEU A 154 7.71 2.25 15.32
CA LEU A 154 6.61 2.43 16.25
C LEU A 154 7.05 2.09 17.69
N LYS A 155 6.91 3.06 18.58
CA LYS A 155 7.20 2.92 20.02
C LYS A 155 5.91 2.96 20.83
N PRO A 156 5.83 2.24 21.95
CA PRO A 156 4.64 2.27 22.79
C PRO A 156 4.56 3.59 23.59
N ILE A 157 3.41 3.85 24.21
CA ILE A 157 3.13 5.12 24.91
C ILE A 157 4.16 5.46 26.00
N GLU A 158 4.74 4.46 26.66
CA GLU A 158 5.73 4.64 27.73
C GLU A 158 7.03 5.27 27.22
N ALA A 159 7.31 5.21 25.91
CA ALA A 159 8.48 5.84 25.31
C ALA A 159 8.33 7.36 25.17
N TYR A 160 7.16 7.92 25.48
CA TYR A 160 6.78 9.32 25.28
C TYR A 160 6.39 10.04 26.58
N GLN A 161 6.55 9.39 27.73
CA GLN A 161 6.33 9.93 29.06
C GLN A 161 7.56 10.67 29.62
#